data_AF-A0AAV0H7U0-F1
#
_entry.id   AF-A0AAV0H7U0-F1
#
_cell.length_a   1.000
_cell.length_b   1.000
_cell.length_c   1.000
_cell.angle_alpha   90.00
_cell.angle_beta   90.00
_cell.angle_gamma   90.00
#
_symmetry.space_group_name_H-M   'P 1'
#
loop_
_entity.id
_entity.type
_entity.pdbx_description
1 polymer ?
#
loop_
_entity_poly.entity_id
_entity_poly.type
_entity_poly.pdbx_seq_one_letter_code
_entity_poly.pdbx_strand_id
1 'polypeptide(L)' 'MDTAAAGTRHTCVKLEIYTPASEPVFVKGTWFEGRFDLSITEGLHSWVCHAREEDVRDRAAQWVSQYPSISNWRRS' A
#
# COMPACT_ATOMS: atom_id res chain seq x y z
N MET A 1 -5.37 28.78 -8.69
CA MET A 1 -4.89 27.74 -9.62
C MET A 1 -5.33 26.42 -9.04
N ASP A 2 -6.58 26.04 -9.31
CA ASP A 2 -7.15 24.76 -8.91
C ASP A 2 -6.72 23.71 -9.94
N THR A 3 -5.64 22.99 -9.64
CA THR A 3 -5.35 21.74 -10.33
C THR A 3 -6.34 20.71 -9.80
N ALA A 4 -7.33 20.35 -10.62
CA ALA A 4 -8.25 19.25 -10.31
C ALA A 4 -7.44 18.03 -9.84
N ALA A 5 -7.69 17.56 -8.62
CA ALA A 5 -7.05 16.38 -8.07
C ALA A 5 -7.30 15.20 -9.01
N ALA A 6 -6.26 14.69 -9.66
CA ALA A 6 -6.32 13.39 -10.32
C ALA A 6 -6.83 12.39 -9.27
N GLY A 7 -8.04 11.86 -9.49
CA GLY A 7 -8.92 11.36 -8.44
C GLY A 7 -8.25 10.36 -7.50
N THR A 8 -8.24 10.68 -6.20
CA THR A 8 -7.79 9.77 -5.15
C THR A 8 -8.56 8.45 -5.24
N ARG A 9 -7.84 7.33 -5.39
CA ARG A 9 -8.45 6.00 -5.43
C ARG A 9 -8.44 5.38 -4.05
N HIS A 10 -9.41 4.52 -3.79
CA HIS A 10 -9.53 3.83 -2.50
C HIS A 10 -9.66 2.33 -2.74
N THR A 11 -8.99 1.54 -1.90
CA THR A 11 -9.15 0.09 -1.84
C THR A 11 -9.42 -0.33 -0.42
N CYS A 12 -10.33 -1.29 -0.21
CA CYS A 12 -10.54 -1.93 1.08
C CYS A 12 -10.47 -3.44 0.88
N VAL A 13 -9.61 -4.11 1.64
CA VAL A 13 -9.40 -5.56 1.56
C VAL A 13 -9.51 -6.16 2.95
N LYS A 14 -10.20 -7.29 3.04
CA LYS A 14 -10.17 -8.18 4.20
C LYS A 14 -9.12 -9.25 3.94
N LEU A 15 -8.14 -9.37 4.82
CA LEU A 15 -7.09 -10.38 4.79
C LEU A 15 -7.42 -11.44 5.82
N GLU A 16 -7.73 -12.65 5.34
CA GLU A 16 -7.85 -13.83 6.18
C GLU A 16 -6.44 -14.35 6.47
N ILE A 17 -6.03 -14.33 7.74
CA ILE A 17 -4.75 -14.90 8.16
C ILE A 17 -5.03 -16.35 8.53
N TYR A 18 -4.37 -17.29 7.85
CA TYR A 18 -4.54 -18.72 8.10
C TYR A 18 -3.76 -19.17 9.34
N THR A 19 -4.14 -18.66 10.50
CA THR A 19 -3.73 -19.25 11.79
C THR A 19 -4.97 -19.57 12.63
N PRO A 20 -4.92 -20.61 13.48
CA PRO A 20 -6.12 -21.14 14.16
C PRO A 20 -6.86 -20.15 15.07
N ALA A 21 -6.26 -19.00 15.38
CA ALA A 21 -6.78 -18.03 16.34
C ALA A 21 -6.71 -16.57 15.86
N SER A 22 -6.37 -16.32 14.58
CA SER A 22 -6.25 -14.95 14.09
C SER A 22 -7.58 -14.44 13.55
N GLU A 23 -8.03 -13.32 14.12
CA GLU A 23 -9.08 -12.50 13.53
C GLU A 23 -8.62 -11.90 12.19
N PRO A 24 -9.55 -11.60 11.28
CA PRO A 24 -9.21 -11.02 9.99
C PRO A 24 -8.66 -9.60 10.15
N VAL A 25 -7.70 -9.26 9.31
CA VAL A 25 -7.15 -7.91 9.24
C VAL A 25 -7.79 -7.16 8.08
N PHE A 26 -8.22 -5.94 8.33
CA PHE A 26 -8.80 -5.05 7.33
C PHE A 26 -7.78 -3.98 6.95
N VAL A 27 -7.57 -3.81 5.64
CA VAL A 27 -6.64 -2.83 5.08
C VAL A 27 -7.40 -1.87 4.18
N LYS A 28 -7.36 -0.58 4.51
CA LYS A 28 -7.80 0.52 3.66
C LYS A 28 -6.58 1.21 3.06
N GLY A 29 -6.52 1.26 1.73
CA GLY A 29 -5.54 2.02 0.98
C GLY A 29 -6.16 3.28 0.38
N THR A 30 -5.44 4.40 0.49
CA THR A 30 -5.76 5.66 -0.18
C THR A 30 -4.60 6.00 -1.11
N TRP A 31 -4.86 6.03 -2.42
CA TRP A 31 -3.84 6.11 -3.45
C TRP A 31 -3.84 7.49 -4.11
N PHE A 32 -2.67 8.11 -4.10
CA PHE A 32 -2.37 9.35 -4.81
C PHE A 32 -1.43 9.07 -5.97
N GLU A 33 -1.14 10.09 -6.78
CA GLU A 33 -0.03 10.01 -7.72
C GLU A 33 1.29 9.96 -6.94
N GLY A 34 2.07 8.88 -7.10
CA GLY A 34 3.40 8.72 -6.49
C GLY A 34 3.45 8.29 -5.02
N ARG A 35 2.34 8.34 -4.27
CA ARG A 35 2.30 7.97 -2.83
C ARG A 35 1.01 7.26 -2.43
N PHE A 36 1.00 6.67 -1.25
CA PHE A 36 -0.21 6.07 -0.67
C PHE A 36 -0.23 6.16 0.85
N ASP A 37 -1.43 6.16 1.41
CA ASP A 37 -1.65 5.99 2.84
C ASP A 37 -2.37 4.65 3.09
N LEU A 38 -1.91 3.87 4.06
CA LEU A 38 -2.58 2.64 4.51
C LEU A 38 -3.12 2.83 5.93
N SER A 39 -4.34 2.35 6.16
CA SER A 39 -4.90 2.13 7.49
C SER A 39 -5.22 0.66 7.66
N ILE A 40 -4.69 0.05 8.71
CA ILE A 40 -4.75 -1.38 8.98
C ILE A 40 -5.40 -1.57 10.33
N THR A 41 -6.35 -2.49 10.46
CA THR A 41 -6.96 -2.82 11.75
C THR A 41 -7.41 -4.27 11.83
N GLU A 42 -7.36 -4.83 13.04
CA GLU A 42 -7.89 -6.16 13.38
C GLU A 42 -9.10 -6.06 14.34
N GLY A 43 -9.71 -4.88 14.45
CA GLY A 43 -10.83 -4.62 15.38
C GLY A 43 -10.39 -4.23 16.80
N LEU A 44 -9.25 -4.73 17.27
CA LEU A 44 -8.67 -4.35 18.57
C LEU A 44 -7.55 -3.30 18.43
N HIS A 45 -6.63 -3.53 17.49
CA HIS A 45 -5.51 -2.64 17.22
C HIS A 45 -5.62 -2.00 15.84
N SER A 46 -4.94 -0.86 15.68
CA SER A 46 -4.88 -0.14 14.41
C SER A 46 -3.49 0.43 14.16
N TRP A 47 -3.07 0.39 12.90
CA TRP A 47 -1.81 0.95 12.42
C TRP A 47 -2.07 1.81 11.20
N VAL A 48 -1.30 2.89 11.08
CA VAL A 48 -1.34 3.78 9.91
C VAL A 48 0.05 3.89 9.33
N CYS A 49 0.12 3.97 8.00
CA CYS A 49 1.34 4.20 7.26
C CYS A 49 1.11 5.30 6.24
N HIS A 50 1.98 6.32 6.25
CA HIS A 50 1.99 7.40 5.27
C HIS A 50 3.23 7.25 4.41
N ALA A 51 3.12 6.48 3.33
CA ALA A 51 4.26 6.20 2.47
C ALA A 51 4.48 7.37 1.51
N ARG A 52 5.48 8.22 1.80
CA ARG A 52 5.82 9.36 0.94
C ARG A 52 6.42 8.86 -0.38
N GLU A 53 6.39 9.71 -1.39
CA GLU A 53 6.90 9.35 -2.71
C GLU A 53 8.38 8.93 -2.68
N GLU A 54 9.20 9.62 -1.88
CA GLU A 54 10.62 9.26 -1.66
C GLU A 54 10.78 7.85 -1.08
N ASP A 55 10.03 7.53 -0.02
CA ASP A 55 10.07 6.23 0.63
C ASP A 55 9.61 5.11 -0.31
N VAL A 56 8.56 5.38 -1.09
CA VAL A 56 8.04 4.43 -2.10
C VAL A 56 9.07 4.19 -3.19
N ARG A 57 9.74 5.25 -3.67
CA ARG A 57 10.77 5.17 -4.70
C ARG A 57 11.98 4.38 -4.23
N ASP A 58 12.48 4.67 -3.03
CA ASP A 58 13.63 3.98 -2.45
C ASP A 58 13.32 2.51 -2.19
N ARG A 59 12.12 2.22 -1.67
CA ARG A 59 11.67 0.84 -1.46
C ARG A 59 11.56 0.07 -2.78
N ALA A 60 11.03 0.70 -3.82
CA ALA A 60 10.93 0.08 -5.15
C ALA A 60 12.31 -0.24 -5.73
N ALA A 61 13.30 0.66 -5.57
CA ALA A 61 14.68 0.42 -6.02
C ALA A 61 15.31 -0.79 -5.30
N GLN A 62 15.11 -0.91 -3.99
CA GLN A 62 15.59 -2.06 -3.22
C GLN A 62 14.98 -3.38 -3.70
N TRP A 63 13.69 -3.39 -4.01
CA TRP A 63 13.04 -4.60 -4.52
C TRP A 63 13.58 -5.02 -5.87
N VAL A 64 13.83 -4.09 -6.78
CA VAL A 64 14.43 -4.39 -8.09
C VAL A 64 15.81 -5.01 -7.93
N SER A 65 16.60 -4.52 -6.97
CA SER A 65 17.90 -5.10 -6.66
C SER A 65 17.81 -6.51 -6.06
N GLN A 66 16.80 -6.80 -5.22
CA GLN A 66 16.64 -8.09 -4.54
C GLN A 66 15.95 -9.14 -5.41
N TYR A 67 15.05 -8.72 -6.29
CA TYR A 67 14.27 -9.60 -7.15
C TYR A 67 14.29 -9.08 -8.60
N PRO A 68 15.37 -9.33 -9.36
CA PRO A 68 15.50 -8.82 -10.73
C PRO A 68 14.34 -9.18 -11.65
N SER A 69 13.61 -10.27 -11.37
CA SER A 69 12.41 -10.68 -12.10
C SER A 69 11.25 -9.70 -12.01
N ILE A 70 11.17 -8.85 -10.98
CA ILE A 70 10.10 -7.84 -10.84
C ILE A 70 10.33 -6.62 -11.73
N SER A 71 11.51 -6.48 -12.33
CA SER A 71 11.84 -5.34 -13.21
C SER A 71 10.86 -5.18 -14.39
N ASN A 72 10.18 -6.26 -14.77
CA ASN A 72 9.14 -6.26 -15.82
C ASN A 72 7.77 -5.75 -15.35
N TRP A 73 7.51 -5.63 -14.04
CA TRP A 73 6.23 -5.14 -13.50
C TRP A 73 6.00 -3.66 -13.77
N ARG A 74 7.05 -2.90 -14.12
CA ARG A 74 6.97 -1.47 -14.45
C ARG A 74 6.38 -1.18 -15.85
N ARG A 75 6.11 -2.22 -16.65
CA ARG A 75 5.68 -2.10 -18.07
C ARG A 75 4.25 -2.61 -18.36
N SER A 76 3.47 -2.94 -17.33
CA SER A 76 2.09 -3.41 -17.44
C SER A 76 1.08 -2.33 -17.03
#